data_AF-C6TN70-F1
#
_entry.id   AF-C6TN70-F1
#
_cell.length_a   1.000
_cell.length_b   1.000
_cell.length_c   1.000
_cell.angle_alpha   90.00
_cell.angle_beta   90.00
_cell.angle_gamma   90.00
#
_symmetry.space_group_name_H-M   'P 1'
#
loop_
_entity.id
_entity.type
_entity.pdbx_description
1 polymer ?
#
loop_
_entity_poly.entity_id
_entity_poly.type
_entity_poly.pdbx_seq_one_letter_code
_entity_poly.pdbx_strand_id
1 'polypeptide(L)'
;MEEESKSKWEGKAMVEVVGTGAEVAWAVLEDFCNIHKWISLDTCYQVDGILGQPGLIRYCASTVEEGVGAEKTTTIKWAKEKILAIDPVQRCLTYEVVENNMGFKSYVATLKVLPIEGDGCKIEWGFVSDPVEGWSCQGLKSYVESTLQSMAKKIEFAYSTH
;
A
#
# COMPACT_ATOMS: atom_id res chain seq x y z
N MET A 1 29.76 21.76 -0.47
CA MET A 1 28.68 21.05 0.23
C MET A 1 28.38 19.84 -0.61
N GLU A 2 29.01 18.72 -0.29
CA GLU A 2 28.46 17.42 -0.68
C GLU A 2 27.25 17.27 0.23
N GLU A 3 26.05 17.53 -0.29
CA GLU A 3 24.86 17.00 0.34
C GLU A 3 25.09 15.49 0.35
N GLU A 4 25.40 14.94 1.52
CA GLU A 4 25.33 13.51 1.75
C GLU A 4 23.90 13.11 1.39
N SER A 5 23.71 12.73 0.13
CA SER A 5 22.46 12.18 -0.35
C SER A 5 22.28 10.90 0.45
N LYS A 6 21.56 10.98 1.56
CA LYS A 6 21.12 9.81 2.29
C LYS A 6 20.42 8.93 1.26
N SER A 7 21.05 7.82 0.89
CA SER A 7 20.55 6.97 -0.17
C SER A 7 19.08 6.65 0.07
N LYS A 8 18.25 6.85 -0.96
CA LYS A 8 16.84 6.52 -0.90
C LYS A 8 16.69 5.05 -0.47
N TRP A 9 15.69 4.79 0.37
CA TRP A 9 15.26 3.44 0.66
C TRP A 9 14.42 2.91 -0.48
N GLU A 10 14.79 1.74 -0.98
CA GLU A 10 14.06 1.04 -2.02
C GLU A 10 13.69 -0.36 -1.55
N GLY A 11 12.47 -0.78 -1.86
CA GLY A 11 12.00 -2.11 -1.54
C GLY A 11 10.91 -2.58 -2.47
N LYS A 12 10.76 -3.90 -2.52
CA LYS A 12 9.69 -4.56 -3.26
C LYS A 12 9.29 -5.83 -2.53
N ALA A 13 7.99 -6.06 -2.40
CA ALA A 13 7.43 -7.33 -2.00
C ALA A 13 6.48 -7.83 -3.09
N MET A 14 6.25 -9.14 -3.11
CA MET A 14 5.36 -9.81 -4.06
C MET A 14 4.58 -10.90 -3.33
N VAL A 15 3.35 -11.14 -3.77
CA VAL A 15 2.51 -12.22 -3.26
C VAL A 15 1.71 -12.82 -4.41
N GLU A 16 1.57 -14.14 -4.40
CA GLU A 16 0.65 -14.85 -5.31
C GLU A 16 -0.75 -14.88 -4.68
N VAL A 17 -1.77 -14.69 -5.50
CA VAL A 17 -3.18 -14.80 -5.13
C VAL A 17 -3.73 -15.98 -5.92
N VAL A 18 -3.93 -17.10 -5.22
CA VAL A 18 -4.29 -18.38 -5.83
C VAL A 18 -5.79 -18.41 -6.14
N GLY A 19 -6.17 -18.98 -7.28
CA GLY A 19 -7.58 -19.15 -7.64
C GLY A 19 -8.31 -17.84 -7.97
N THR A 20 -7.56 -16.74 -8.16
CA THR A 20 -8.11 -15.43 -8.46
C THR A 20 -7.35 -14.77 -9.61
N GLY A 21 -8.06 -14.51 -10.71
CA GLY A 21 -7.48 -13.86 -11.89
C GLY A 21 -7.00 -12.43 -11.64
N ALA A 22 -6.09 -11.97 -12.51
CA ALA A 22 -5.47 -10.65 -12.40
C ALA A 22 -6.46 -9.47 -12.52
N GLU A 23 -7.61 -9.67 -13.17
CA GLU A 23 -8.67 -8.64 -13.25
C GLU A 23 -9.29 -8.37 -11.88
N VAL A 24 -9.60 -9.43 -11.12
CA VAL A 24 -10.25 -9.30 -9.81
C VAL A 24 -9.29 -8.67 -8.80
N ALA A 25 -8.04 -9.14 -8.77
CA ALA A 25 -7.02 -8.53 -7.91
C ALA A 25 -6.75 -7.07 -8.30
N TRP A 26 -6.84 -6.73 -9.59
CA TRP A 26 -6.73 -5.34 -10.03
C TRP A 26 -7.93 -4.49 -9.62
N ALA A 27 -9.15 -4.98 -9.73
CA ALA A 27 -10.37 -4.30 -9.27
C ALA A 27 -10.27 -3.90 -7.79
N VAL A 28 -9.63 -4.75 -6.97
CA VAL A 28 -9.33 -4.47 -5.55
C VAL A 28 -8.33 -3.32 -5.38
N LEU A 29 -7.27 -3.26 -6.19
CA LEU A 29 -6.23 -2.23 -6.08
C LEU A 29 -6.66 -0.88 -6.70
N GLU A 30 -7.42 -0.92 -7.79
CA GLU A 30 -7.90 0.30 -8.47
C GLU A 30 -9.00 1.02 -7.68
N ASP A 31 -9.72 0.31 -6.81
CA ASP A 31 -10.64 0.88 -5.81
C ASP A 31 -9.87 1.56 -4.66
N PHE A 32 -9.04 2.53 -5.06
CA PHE A 32 -7.99 3.16 -4.28
C PHE A 32 -8.47 3.71 -2.93
N CYS A 33 -9.66 4.30 -2.90
CA CYS A 33 -10.24 4.91 -1.72
C CYS A 33 -10.95 3.92 -0.78
N ASN A 34 -11.03 2.63 -1.10
CA ASN A 34 -11.69 1.62 -0.28
C ASN A 34 -10.74 0.51 0.19
N ILE A 35 -9.42 0.74 0.10
CA ILE A 35 -8.42 -0.30 0.40
C ILE A 35 -8.50 -0.83 1.84
N HIS A 36 -9.09 -0.08 2.78
CA HIS A 36 -9.30 -0.49 4.17
C HIS A 36 -10.14 -1.78 4.31
N LYS A 37 -10.92 -2.14 3.28
CA LYS A 37 -11.61 -3.43 3.22
C LYS A 37 -10.62 -4.60 3.12
N TRP A 38 -9.49 -4.38 2.46
CA TRP A 38 -8.54 -5.41 2.03
C TRP A 38 -7.23 -5.44 2.83
N ILE A 39 -6.93 -4.40 3.61
CA ILE A 39 -5.73 -4.35 4.47
C ILE A 39 -6.10 -3.91 5.89
N SER A 40 -5.15 -4.00 6.82
CA SER A 40 -5.34 -3.59 8.22
C SER A 40 -5.29 -2.06 8.35
N LEU A 41 -6.38 -1.41 7.95
CA LEU A 41 -6.64 0.00 8.19
C LEU A 41 -8.02 0.15 8.82
N ASP A 42 -8.19 1.13 9.69
CA ASP A 42 -9.50 1.44 10.29
C ASP A 42 -10.38 2.16 9.27
N THR A 43 -9.77 3.02 8.45
CA THR A 43 -10.49 3.77 7.44
C THR A 43 -9.62 4.10 6.24
N CYS A 44 -10.27 4.17 5.08
CA CYS A 44 -9.74 4.79 3.89
C CYS A 44 -10.90 5.41 3.11
N TYR A 45 -10.75 6.66 2.66
CA TYR A 45 -11.78 7.39 1.90
C TYR A 45 -11.18 8.48 1.03
N GLN A 46 -11.95 8.97 0.06
CA GLN A 46 -11.57 10.05 -0.86
C GLN A 46 -11.55 11.41 -0.15
N VAL A 47 -10.49 12.19 -0.36
CA VAL A 47 -10.33 13.56 0.14
C VAL A 47 -10.49 14.58 -0.98
N ASP A 48 -9.92 14.30 -2.16
CA ASP A 48 -9.92 15.21 -3.30
C ASP A 48 -9.71 14.44 -4.62
N GLY A 49 -9.95 15.09 -5.77
CA GLY A 49 -9.77 14.52 -7.11
C GLY A 49 -10.95 13.69 -7.60
N ILE A 50 -10.74 12.93 -8.68
CA ILE A 50 -11.77 12.12 -9.36
C ILE A 50 -11.41 10.64 -9.25
N LEU A 51 -12.40 9.79 -8.92
CA LEU A 51 -12.19 8.34 -8.80
C LEU A 51 -11.56 7.75 -10.07
N GLY A 52 -10.54 6.91 -9.88
CA GLY A 52 -9.83 6.24 -10.97
C GLY A 52 -8.95 7.15 -11.85
N GLN A 53 -8.66 8.38 -11.43
CA GLN A 53 -7.85 9.33 -12.22
C GLN A 53 -6.59 9.79 -11.46
N PRO A 54 -5.49 10.12 -12.18
CA PRO A 54 -4.36 10.83 -11.59
C PRO A 54 -4.79 12.10 -10.85
N GLY A 55 -4.18 12.34 -9.69
CA GLY A 55 -4.56 13.44 -8.79
C GLY A 55 -5.60 13.08 -7.73
N LEU A 56 -6.24 11.92 -7.80
CA LEU A 56 -7.10 11.40 -6.72
C LEU A 56 -6.32 11.29 -5.41
N ILE A 57 -6.84 11.86 -4.33
CA ILE A 57 -6.26 11.79 -2.99
C ILE A 57 -7.16 10.94 -2.09
N ARG A 58 -6.58 9.93 -1.45
CA ARG A 58 -7.20 9.18 -0.35
C ARG A 58 -6.60 9.59 0.99
N TYR A 59 -7.38 9.52 2.05
CA TYR A 59 -6.90 9.49 3.43
C TYR A 59 -6.92 8.05 3.93
N CYS A 60 -5.85 7.60 4.56
CA CYS A 60 -5.75 6.29 5.22
C CYS A 60 -5.37 6.49 6.68
N ALA A 61 -6.01 5.78 7.60
CA ALA A 61 -5.62 5.80 9.00
C ALA A 61 -5.83 4.46 9.71
N SER A 62 -5.03 4.24 10.75
CA SER A 62 -5.18 3.12 11.68
C SER A 62 -4.78 3.54 13.09
N THR A 63 -5.51 3.01 14.05
CA THR A 63 -5.26 3.15 15.48
C THR A 63 -4.18 2.16 15.90
N VAL A 64 -3.10 2.68 16.49
CA VAL A 64 -1.96 1.89 16.97
C VAL A 64 -1.84 2.07 18.47
N GLU A 65 -1.83 0.95 19.21
CA GLU A 65 -1.47 0.93 20.62
C GLU A 65 0.06 0.83 20.75
N GLU A 66 0.67 1.84 21.38
CA GLU A 66 2.10 1.88 21.67
C GLU A 66 2.32 1.80 23.18
N GLY A 67 3.37 1.09 23.63
CA GLY A 67 3.69 0.91 25.05
C GLY A 67 3.24 -0.44 25.64
N VAL A 68 3.57 -0.67 26.91
CA VAL A 68 3.31 -1.94 27.62
C VAL A 68 2.58 -1.67 28.93
N GLY A 69 1.56 -2.46 29.23
CA GLY A 69 0.84 -2.40 30.51
C GLY A 69 0.01 -1.12 30.66
N ALA A 70 0.15 -0.45 31.81
CA ALA A 70 -0.64 0.74 32.16
C ALA A 70 -0.23 2.00 31.37
N GLU A 71 0.91 1.98 30.69
CA GLU A 71 1.41 3.09 29.86
C GLU A 71 1.06 2.93 28.38
N LYS A 72 0.07 2.08 28.06
CA LYS A 72 -0.46 1.99 26.70
C LYS A 72 -1.03 3.32 26.28
N THR A 73 -0.49 3.87 25.20
CA THR A 73 -1.01 5.05 24.53
C THR A 73 -1.61 4.64 23.21
N THR A 74 -2.79 5.18 22.92
CA THR A 74 -3.44 4.98 21.63
C THR A 74 -3.11 6.17 20.75
N THR A 75 -2.44 5.92 19.62
CA THR A 75 -2.13 6.95 18.63
C THR A 75 -2.78 6.60 17.30
N ILE A 76 -3.15 7.62 16.53
CA ILE A 76 -3.66 7.43 15.16
C ILE A 76 -2.51 7.68 14.21
N LYS A 77 -2.13 6.68 13.42
CA LYS A 77 -1.21 6.86 12.29
C LYS A 77 -2.03 7.10 11.04
N TRP A 78 -1.66 8.12 10.26
CA TRP A 78 -2.40 8.49 9.06
C TRP A 78 -1.49 9.00 7.93
N ALA A 79 -1.99 8.83 6.70
CA ALA A 79 -1.39 9.39 5.50
C ALA A 79 -2.47 9.86 4.52
N LYS A 80 -2.19 10.92 3.78
CA LYS A 80 -2.86 11.26 2.54
C LYS A 80 -2.00 10.80 1.38
N GLU A 81 -2.59 10.05 0.48
CA GLU A 81 -1.90 9.44 -0.65
C GLU A 81 -2.56 9.86 -1.96
N LYS A 82 -1.76 10.30 -2.93
CA LYS A 82 -2.23 10.83 -4.22
C LYS A 82 -1.81 9.93 -5.36
N ILE A 83 -2.74 9.53 -6.22
CA ILE A 83 -2.43 8.80 -7.46
C ILE A 83 -1.59 9.69 -8.37
N LEU A 84 -0.43 9.18 -8.78
CA LEU A 84 0.42 9.78 -9.80
C LEU A 84 0.09 9.24 -11.19
N ALA A 85 -0.13 7.92 -11.29
CA ALA A 85 -0.48 7.25 -12.54
C ALA A 85 -1.33 6.01 -12.24
N ILE A 86 -2.25 5.70 -13.16
CA ILE A 86 -3.06 4.50 -13.13
C ILE A 86 -3.23 3.99 -14.56
N ASP A 87 -2.96 2.71 -14.77
CA ASP A 87 -3.06 2.03 -16.06
C ASP A 87 -3.84 0.72 -15.87
N PRO A 88 -5.14 0.70 -16.21
CA PRO A 88 -5.96 -0.51 -16.10
C PRO A 88 -5.57 -1.63 -17.06
N VAL A 89 -4.91 -1.31 -18.19
CA VAL A 89 -4.47 -2.31 -19.18
C VAL A 89 -3.25 -3.05 -18.66
N GLN A 90 -2.26 -2.31 -18.15
CA GLN A 90 -1.06 -2.86 -17.52
C GLN A 90 -1.27 -3.26 -16.05
N ARG A 91 -2.46 -2.99 -15.49
CA ARG A 91 -2.82 -3.20 -14.08
C ARG A 91 -1.75 -2.66 -13.14
N CYS A 92 -1.39 -1.39 -13.37
CA CYS A 92 -0.33 -0.70 -12.67
C CYS A 92 -0.85 0.62 -12.07
N LEU A 93 -0.57 0.85 -10.79
CA LEU A 93 -0.92 2.09 -10.08
C LEU A 93 0.31 2.61 -9.35
N THR A 94 0.59 3.90 -9.49
CA THR A 94 1.64 4.59 -8.75
C THR A 94 1.04 5.73 -7.96
N TYR A 95 1.44 5.87 -6.70
CA TYR A 95 0.98 6.94 -5.82
C TYR A 95 2.11 7.48 -4.95
N GLU A 96 1.95 8.69 -4.46
CA GLU A 96 2.85 9.30 -3.48
C GLU A 96 2.14 9.59 -2.16
N VAL A 97 2.89 9.60 -1.06
CA VAL A 97 2.40 10.14 0.21
C VAL A 97 2.62 11.66 0.20
N VAL A 98 1.54 12.44 0.17
CA VAL A 98 1.60 13.90 0.12
C VAL A 98 1.63 14.55 1.51
N GLU A 99 0.97 13.92 2.48
CA GLU A 99 0.95 14.36 3.88
C GLU A 99 0.86 13.11 4.77
N ASN A 100 1.51 13.12 5.93
CA ASN A 100 1.41 12.03 6.91
C ASN A 100 1.95 12.50 8.27
N ASN A 101 1.62 11.77 9.33
CA ASN A 101 2.19 11.99 10.66
C ASN A 101 3.26 10.95 11.07
N MET A 102 3.71 10.12 10.12
CA MET A 102 4.69 9.05 10.35
C MET A 102 6.12 9.45 9.95
N GLY A 103 6.29 10.59 9.27
CA GLY A 103 7.58 11.11 8.84
C GLY A 103 8.00 10.70 7.42
N PHE A 104 7.13 10.07 6.62
CA PHE A 104 7.43 9.75 5.22
C PHE A 104 7.71 11.02 4.43
N LYS A 105 8.80 11.01 3.66
CA LYS A 105 9.20 12.07 2.73
C LYS A 105 9.57 11.46 1.40
N SER A 106 9.11 12.09 0.31
CA SER A 106 9.34 11.62 -1.06
C SER A 106 8.96 10.14 -1.27
N TYR A 107 7.98 9.63 -0.52
CA TYR A 107 7.55 8.23 -0.64
C TYR A 107 6.71 8.09 -1.89
N VAL A 108 7.11 7.17 -2.76
CA VAL A 108 6.36 6.76 -3.94
C VAL A 108 6.24 5.24 -3.92
N ALA A 109 5.02 4.74 -4.07
CA ALA A 109 4.75 3.32 -4.22
C ALA A 109 4.22 3.02 -5.63
N THR A 110 4.54 1.83 -6.11
CA THR A 110 4.01 1.26 -7.35
C THR A 110 3.45 -0.12 -7.06
N LEU A 111 2.16 -0.28 -7.35
CA LEU A 111 1.42 -1.53 -7.29
C LEU A 111 1.23 -2.07 -8.70
N LYS A 112 1.45 -3.37 -8.89
CA LYS A 112 1.23 -4.05 -10.18
C LYS A 112 0.56 -5.40 -9.98
N VAL A 113 -0.34 -5.77 -10.89
CA VAL A 113 -0.93 -7.11 -10.94
C VAL A 113 -0.51 -7.82 -12.22
N LEU A 114 0.17 -8.94 -12.06
CA LEU A 114 0.67 -9.75 -13.16
C LEU A 114 -0.11 -11.06 -13.24
N PRO A 115 -0.55 -11.49 -14.44
CA PRO A 115 -1.06 -12.85 -14.60
C PRO A 115 0.07 -13.85 -14.35
N ILE A 116 -0.28 -15.01 -13.77
CA ILE A 116 0.61 -16.17 -13.67
C ILE A 116 0.03 -17.31 -14.53
N GLU A 117 0.87 -18.28 -14.89
CA GLU A 117 0.39 -19.46 -15.59
C GLU A 117 -0.50 -20.30 -14.65
N GLY A 118 -1.67 -20.70 -15.14
CA GLY A 118 -2.68 -21.40 -14.34
C GLY A 118 -3.74 -20.46 -13.76
N ASP A 119 -4.28 -20.82 -12.60
CA ASP A 119 -5.36 -20.08 -11.94
C ASP A 119 -4.81 -19.22 -10.80
N GLY A 120 -4.61 -17.94 -11.10
CA GLY A 120 -4.16 -16.97 -10.11
C GLY A 120 -3.56 -15.71 -10.73
N CYS A 121 -3.00 -14.89 -9.87
CA CYS A 121 -2.19 -13.74 -10.25
C CYS A 121 -1.12 -13.44 -9.20
N LYS A 122 -0.25 -12.48 -9.50
CA LYS A 122 0.76 -12.00 -8.58
C LYS A 122 0.61 -10.50 -8.41
N ILE A 123 0.58 -10.03 -7.16
CA ILE A 123 0.61 -8.61 -6.82
C ILE A 123 2.04 -8.23 -6.45
N GLU A 124 2.58 -7.19 -7.07
CA GLU A 124 3.85 -6.56 -6.70
C GLU A 124 3.59 -5.21 -6.04
N TRP A 125 4.27 -4.92 -4.93
CA TRP A 125 4.31 -3.61 -4.30
C TRP A 125 5.76 -3.17 -4.14
N GLY A 126 6.18 -2.22 -4.97
CA GLY A 126 7.47 -1.54 -4.89
C GLY A 126 7.34 -0.17 -4.23
N PHE A 127 8.38 0.29 -3.55
CA PHE A 127 8.44 1.65 -3.01
C PHE A 127 9.85 2.24 -3.08
N VAL A 128 9.89 3.57 -3.13
CA VAL A 128 11.07 4.40 -2.94
C VAL A 128 10.72 5.48 -1.91
N SER A 129 11.61 5.78 -0.97
CA SER A 129 11.38 6.79 0.06
C SER A 129 12.69 7.39 0.56
N ASP A 130 12.65 8.60 1.12
CA ASP A 130 13.71 9.01 2.04
C ASP A 130 13.70 8.10 3.30
N PRO A 131 14.83 7.97 3.99
CA PRO A 131 14.85 7.34 5.32
C PRO A 131 13.83 7.99 6.25
N VAL A 132 13.02 7.16 6.90
CA VAL A 132 11.94 7.60 7.80
C VAL A 132 12.39 7.42 9.24
N GLU A 133 12.31 8.49 10.03
CA GLU A 133 12.65 8.44 11.45
C GLU A 133 11.73 7.46 12.19
N GLY A 134 12.30 6.67 13.11
CA GLY A 134 11.58 5.61 13.82
C GLY A 134 11.36 4.32 13.02
N TRP A 135 11.73 4.28 11.74
CA TRP A 135 11.66 3.09 10.90
C TRP A 135 13.06 2.61 10.51
N SER A 136 13.13 1.38 10.01
CA SER A 136 14.26 0.88 9.23
C SER A 136 13.77 0.50 7.84
N CYS A 137 14.68 0.50 6.85
CA CYS A 137 14.35 0.03 5.50
C CYS A 137 13.78 -1.40 5.52
N GLN A 138 14.35 -2.28 6.35
CA GLN A 138 13.84 -3.64 6.53
C GLN A 138 12.46 -3.66 7.18
N GLY A 139 12.22 -2.84 8.20
CA GLY A 139 10.91 -2.74 8.85
C GLY A 139 9.82 -2.29 7.87
N LEU A 140 10.12 -1.33 7.00
CA LEU A 140 9.18 -0.90 5.96
C LEU A 140 8.94 -2.00 4.90
N LYS A 141 9.97 -2.75 4.51
CA LYS A 141 9.82 -3.93 3.63
C LYS A 141 8.90 -4.98 4.25
N SER A 142 9.13 -5.32 5.52
CA SER A 142 8.30 -6.29 6.25
C SER A 142 6.85 -5.80 6.43
N TYR A 143 6.64 -4.50 6.66
CA TYR A 143 5.31 -3.91 6.67
C TYR A 143 4.59 -4.07 5.32
N VAL A 144 5.26 -3.75 4.21
CA VAL A 144 4.68 -3.91 2.86
C VAL A 144 4.39 -5.38 2.56
N GLU A 145 5.31 -6.28 2.88
CA GLU A 145 5.13 -7.72 2.68
C GLU A 145 3.95 -8.28 3.49
N SER A 146 3.90 -8.01 4.80
CA SER A 146 2.79 -8.45 5.65
C SER A 146 1.43 -7.88 5.23
N THR A 147 1.42 -6.64 4.71
CA THR A 147 0.23 -5.99 4.18
C THR A 147 -0.26 -6.71 2.91
N LEU A 148 0.65 -7.00 1.98
CA LEU A 148 0.34 -7.77 0.77
C LEU A 148 -0.17 -9.19 1.09
N GLN A 149 0.47 -9.88 2.02
CA GLN A 149 0.05 -11.22 2.44
C GLN A 149 -1.36 -11.23 3.05
N SER A 150 -1.67 -10.22 3.86
CA SER A 150 -3.01 -10.03 4.43
C SER A 150 -4.06 -9.74 3.34
N MET A 151 -3.68 -8.91 2.36
CA MET A 151 -4.53 -8.58 1.22
C MET A 151 -4.83 -9.82 0.37
N ALA A 152 -3.80 -10.57 -0.03
CA ALA A 152 -3.95 -11.78 -0.85
C ALA A 152 -4.92 -12.77 -0.21
N LYS A 153 -4.74 -13.10 1.07
CA LYS A 153 -5.65 -14.01 1.79
C LYS A 153 -7.10 -13.54 1.81
N LYS A 154 -7.34 -12.23 1.96
CA LYS A 154 -8.69 -11.66 1.92
C LYS A 154 -9.30 -11.74 0.52
N ILE A 155 -8.50 -11.51 -0.52
CA ILE A 155 -8.93 -11.64 -1.92
C ILE A 155 -9.28 -13.11 -2.21
N GLU A 156 -8.38 -14.04 -1.86
CA GLU A 156 -8.60 -15.48 -2.03
C GLU A 156 -9.87 -15.95 -1.31
N PHE A 157 -10.06 -15.52 -0.05
CA PHE A 157 -11.26 -15.86 0.71
C PHE A 157 -12.55 -15.31 0.05
N ALA A 158 -12.48 -14.14 -0.58
CA ALA A 158 -13.64 -13.50 -1.18
C ALA A 158 -13.97 -14.02 -2.60
N TYR A 159 -12.95 -14.44 -3.36
CA TYR A 159 -13.09 -14.67 -4.80
C TYR A 159 -12.57 -16.02 -5.31
N SER A 160 -11.85 -16.81 -4.50
CA SER A 160 -11.38 -18.11 -4.98
C SER A 160 -12.56 -19.00 -5.37
N THR A 161 -12.55 -19.49 -6.61
CA THR A 161 -13.52 -20.47 -7.08
C THR A 161 -13.19 -21.82 -6.47
N HIS A 162 -14.11 -22.39 -5.70
CA HIS A 162 -14.04 -23.78 -5.21
C HIS A 162 -14.64 -24.76 -6.22
#